data_AF-A0A392R7Z1-F1
#
_entry.id   AF-A0A392R7Z1-F1
#
_cell.length_a   1.000
_cell.length_b   1.000
_cell.length_c   1.000
_cell.angle_alpha   90.00
_cell.angle_beta   90.00
_cell.angle_gamma   90.00
#
_symmetry.space_group_name_H-M   'P 1'
#
loop_
_entity.id
_entity.type
_entity.pdbx_description
1 polymer ?
#
loop_
_entity_poly.entity_id
_entity_poly.type
_entity_poly.pdbx_seq_one_letter_code
_entity_poly.pdbx_strand_id
1 'polypeptide(L)'
;MQLASWNILTKPKGLGGLGLRRLETVNQACLAKLGWKLYIGADELWCDVIRGKYGCRNFKEEGVSHASASSLWKNIVKLRPQLKQYCFWVIGNGTGVEAWHDAWIDVGLRVADMDINIPENLLHAR
;
A
#
# COMPACT_ATOMS: atom_id res chain seq x y z
N MET A 1 8.55 -35.57 -15.22
CA MET A 1 9.26 -34.47 -14.53
C MET A 1 8.64 -34.28 -13.16
N GLN A 2 9.33 -34.61 -12.08
CA GLN A 2 8.94 -34.16 -10.74
C GLN A 2 9.45 -32.73 -10.58
N LEU A 3 8.54 -31.76 -10.53
CA LEU A 3 8.89 -30.42 -10.07
C LEU A 3 9.34 -30.56 -8.60
N ALA A 4 10.61 -30.28 -8.33
CA ALA A 4 11.08 -30.15 -6.95
C ALA A 4 10.21 -29.11 -6.21
N SER A 5 9.80 -29.43 -4.99
CA SER A 5 8.94 -28.53 -4.19
C SER A 5 9.60 -27.16 -4.03
N TRP A 6 8.86 -26.09 -4.27
CA TRP A 6 9.33 -24.71 -4.07
C TRP A 6 9.94 -24.50 -2.68
N ASN A 7 9.44 -25.21 -1.66
CA ASN A 7 9.95 -25.16 -0.30
C ASN A 7 11.41 -25.64 -0.17
N ILE A 8 11.86 -26.51 -1.07
CA ILE A 8 13.24 -27.01 -1.12
C ILE A 8 14.11 -26.03 -1.91
N LEU A 9 13.62 -25.58 -3.06
CA LEU A 9 14.35 -24.66 -3.94
C LEU A 9 14.64 -23.31 -3.28
N THR A 10 13.74 -22.81 -2.42
CA THR A 10 13.94 -21.53 -1.73
C THR A 10 14.89 -21.59 -0.54
N LYS A 11 15.31 -22.77 -0.08
CA LYS A 11 16.27 -22.86 1.03
C LYS A 11 17.63 -22.31 0.61
N PRO A 12 18.41 -21.72 1.54
CA PRO A 12 19.81 -21.37 1.29
C PRO A 12 20.61 -22.56 0.73
N LYS A 13 21.64 -22.27 -0.09
CA LYS A 13 22.52 -23.31 -0.65
C LYS A 13 23.15 -24.21 0.42
N GLY A 14 23.54 -23.63 1.56
CA GLY A 14 24.09 -24.37 2.70
C GLY A 14 23.10 -25.32 3.39
N LEU A 15 21.80 -25.20 3.11
CA LEU A 15 20.74 -26.07 3.63
C LEU A 15 20.15 -27.00 2.55
N GLY A 16 20.89 -27.24 1.46
CA GLY A 16 20.48 -28.14 0.37
C GLY A 16 19.45 -27.57 -0.60
N GLY A 17 19.21 -26.25 -0.58
CA GLY A 17 18.36 -25.58 -1.57
C GLY A 17 19.16 -24.86 -2.66
N LEU A 18 18.47 -24.11 -3.54
CA LEU A 18 19.11 -23.31 -4.59
C LEU A 18 19.37 -21.86 -4.17
N GLY A 19 18.85 -21.44 -3.00
CA GLY A 19 18.91 -20.06 -2.52
C GLY A 19 17.99 -19.11 -3.27
N LEU A 20 16.96 -19.62 -3.96
CA LEU A 20 16.01 -18.78 -4.69
C LEU A 20 15.07 -18.05 -3.72
N ARG A 21 14.70 -16.81 -4.06
CA ARG A 21 13.66 -16.10 -3.31
C ARG A 21 12.29 -16.73 -3.60
N ARG A 22 11.42 -16.81 -2.59
CA ARG A 22 10.04 -17.24 -2.78
C ARG A 22 9.32 -16.25 -3.70
N LEU A 23 8.86 -16.73 -4.85
CA LEU A 23 8.22 -15.88 -5.87
C LEU A 23 6.98 -15.16 -5.34
N GLU A 24 6.21 -15.81 -4.47
CA GLU A 24 5.05 -15.20 -3.81
C GLU A 24 5.43 -13.94 -3.03
N THR A 25 6.49 -14.01 -2.21
CA THR A 25 6.99 -12.87 -1.44
C THR A 25 7.49 -11.75 -2.34
N VAL A 26 8.21 -12.08 -3.40
CA VAL A 26 8.70 -11.09 -4.37
C VAL A 26 7.52 -10.42 -5.09
N ASN A 27 6.51 -11.19 -5.48
CA ASN A 27 5.32 -10.67 -6.13
C ASN A 27 4.52 -9.75 -5.20
N GLN A 28 4.35 -10.11 -3.93
CA GLN A 28 3.72 -9.25 -2.92
C GLN A 28 4.48 -7.93 -2.75
N ALA A 29 5.81 -7.98 -2.67
CA ALA A 29 6.64 -6.77 -2.57
C ALA A 29 6.52 -5.88 -3.83
N CYS A 30 6.49 -6.48 -5.03
CA CYS A 30 6.28 -5.74 -6.27
C CYS A 30 4.88 -5.09 -6.33
N LEU A 31 3.83 -5.83 -5.91
CA LEU A 31 2.47 -5.30 -5.81
C LEU A 31 2.38 -4.16 -4.80
N ALA A 32 3.07 -4.26 -3.66
CA ALA A 32 3.17 -3.19 -2.68
C ALA A 32 3.85 -1.95 -3.24
N LYS A 33 4.95 -2.12 -3.97
CA LYS A 33 5.63 -1.00 -4.62
C LYS A 33 4.73 -0.31 -5.65
N LEU A 34 4.00 -1.06 -6.47
CA LEU A 34 3.05 -0.49 -7.45
C LEU A 34 1.86 0.17 -6.75
N GLY A 35 1.23 -0.52 -5.81
CA GLY A 35 0.12 0.03 -5.03
C GLY A 35 0.50 1.32 -4.31
N TRP A 36 1.71 1.39 -3.75
CA TRP A 36 2.23 2.58 -3.09
C TRP A 36 2.33 3.77 -4.05
N LYS A 37 2.84 3.57 -5.27
CA LYS A 37 2.94 4.61 -6.29
C LYS A 37 1.57 5.19 -6.67
N LEU A 38 0.56 4.33 -6.82
CA LEU A 38 -0.83 4.78 -7.01
C LEU A 38 -1.37 5.52 -5.78
N TYR A 39 -1.07 5.01 -4.58
CA TYR A 39 -1.55 5.55 -3.30
C TYR A 39 -1.03 6.96 -3.01
N ILE A 40 0.24 7.24 -3.34
CA ILE A 40 0.81 8.59 -3.20
C ILE A 40 0.48 9.52 -4.37
N GLY A 41 -0.25 9.04 -5.39
CA GLY A 41 -0.58 9.83 -6.57
C GLY A 41 0.63 10.14 -7.46
N ALA A 42 1.54 9.18 -7.66
CA ALA A 42 2.72 9.40 -8.48
C ALA A 42 2.37 9.80 -9.93
N ASP A 43 3.13 10.76 -10.44
CA ASP A 43 3.06 11.25 -11.83
C ASP A 43 3.86 10.33 -12.76
N GLU A 44 3.29 9.16 -13.03
CA GLU A 44 3.85 8.16 -13.93
C GLU A 44 2.76 7.73 -14.92
N LEU A 45 3.10 7.60 -16.20
CA LEU A 45 2.12 7.32 -17.27
C LEU A 45 1.23 6.11 -16.97
N TRP A 46 1.79 5.04 -16.40
CA TRP A 46 1.02 3.85 -16.07
C TRP A 46 0.04 4.10 -14.92
N CYS A 47 0.34 5.01 -13.99
CA CYS A 47 -0.59 5.44 -12.96
C CYS A 47 -1.78 6.14 -13.61
N ASP A 48 -1.56 7.06 -14.55
CA ASP A 48 -2.63 7.76 -15.27
C ASP A 48 -3.53 6.77 -16.05
N VAL A 49 -2.92 5.80 -16.73
CA VAL A 49 -3.65 4.76 -17.46
C VAL A 49 -4.53 3.94 -16.51
N ILE A 50 -4.02 3.55 -15.35
CA ILE A 50 -4.80 2.79 -14.35
C ILE A 50 -5.92 3.64 -13.77
N ARG A 51 -5.62 4.90 -13.38
CA ARG A 51 -6.60 5.85 -12.84
C ARG A 51 -7.73 6.10 -13.85
N GLY A 52 -7.39 6.35 -15.12
CA GLY A 52 -8.37 6.54 -16.19
C GLY A 52 -9.18 5.29 -16.51
N LYS A 53 -8.53 4.12 -16.59
CA LYS A 53 -9.20 2.84 -16.91
C LYS A 53 -10.21 2.41 -15.84
N TYR A 54 -9.89 2.64 -14.56
CA TYR A 54 -10.73 2.21 -13.45
C TYR A 54 -11.51 3.34 -12.77
N GLY A 55 -11.46 4.55 -13.33
CA GLY A 55 -12.19 5.71 -12.80
C GLY A 55 -11.78 6.08 -11.36
N CYS A 56 -10.51 5.87 -11.01
CA CYS A 56 -10.00 6.11 -9.67
C CYS A 56 -9.09 7.33 -9.68
N ARG A 57 -9.61 8.50 -9.31
CA ARG A 57 -8.81 9.74 -9.30
C ARG A 57 -7.98 9.85 -8.03
N ASN A 58 -8.57 9.48 -6.90
CA ASN A 58 -7.89 9.44 -5.61
C ASN A 58 -7.88 8.01 -5.06
N PHE A 59 -6.78 7.28 -5.25
CA PHE A 59 -6.68 5.88 -4.79
C PHE A 59 -6.74 5.73 -3.26
N LYS A 60 -6.51 6.80 -2.48
CA LYS A 60 -6.63 6.74 -1.02
C LYS A 60 -8.08 6.55 -0.58
N GLU A 61 -9.01 7.17 -1.29
CA GLU A 61 -10.45 7.22 -0.96
C GLU A 61 -11.25 6.28 -1.86
N GLU A 62 -10.95 6.28 -3.15
CA GLU A 62 -11.62 5.54 -4.22
C GLU A 62 -10.84 4.27 -4.60
N GLY A 63 -11.52 3.27 -5.16
CA GLY A 63 -10.85 2.05 -5.60
C GLY A 63 -11.71 0.81 -5.40
N VAL A 64 -12.85 0.73 -6.10
CA VAL A 64 -13.65 -0.48 -6.14
C VAL A 64 -13.17 -1.34 -7.31
N SER A 65 -13.06 -2.65 -7.07
CA SER A 65 -12.76 -3.60 -8.14
C SER A 65 -14.03 -4.34 -8.56
N HIS A 66 -14.31 -4.37 -9.85
CA HIS A 66 -15.39 -5.19 -10.43
C HIS A 66 -14.91 -6.60 -10.80
N ALA A 67 -15.84 -7.52 -11.01
CA ALA A 67 -15.55 -8.90 -11.42
C ALA A 67 -14.78 -8.97 -12.75
N SER A 68 -15.03 -8.05 -13.67
CA SER A 68 -14.35 -7.93 -14.97
C SER A 68 -12.99 -7.24 -14.90
N ALA A 69 -12.59 -6.70 -13.75
CA ALA A 69 -11.31 -5.99 -13.62
C ALA A 69 -10.11 -6.94 -13.76
N SER A 70 -8.96 -6.36 -14.12
CA SER A 70 -7.71 -7.12 -14.27
C SER A 70 -7.26 -7.69 -12.93
N SER A 71 -6.56 -8.82 -12.97
CA SER A 71 -6.00 -9.44 -11.76
C SER A 71 -5.04 -8.51 -11.02
N LEU A 72 -4.27 -7.70 -11.75
CA LEU A 72 -3.40 -6.67 -11.18
C LEU A 72 -4.20 -5.65 -10.37
N TRP A 73 -5.25 -5.06 -10.96
CA TRP A 73 -6.10 -4.09 -10.27
C TRP A 73 -6.76 -4.67 -9.03
N LYS A 74 -7.33 -5.87 -9.14
CA LYS A 74 -7.92 -6.60 -8.02
C LYS A 74 -6.94 -6.74 -6.85
N ASN A 75 -5.71 -7.13 -7.13
CA ASN A 75 -4.69 -7.30 -6.09
C ASN A 75 -4.22 -5.97 -5.49
N ILE A 76 -4.09 -4.92 -6.31
CA ILE A 76 -3.76 -3.57 -5.82
C ILE A 76 -4.87 -3.02 -4.91
N VAL A 77 -6.14 -3.14 -5.30
CA VAL A 77 -7.29 -2.72 -4.47
C VAL A 77 -7.30 -3.48 -3.14
N LYS A 78 -7.09 -4.81 -3.17
CA LYS A 78 -6.99 -5.64 -1.95
C LYS A 78 -5.86 -5.20 -1.02
N LEU A 79 -4.79 -4.62 -1.57
CA LEU A 79 -3.65 -4.16 -0.79
C LEU A 79 -3.87 -2.77 -0.15
N ARG A 80 -4.83 -1.99 -0.65
CA ARG A 80 -5.10 -0.62 -0.17
C ARG A 80 -5.23 -0.50 1.36
N PRO A 81 -5.98 -1.38 2.07
CA PRO A 81 -6.09 -1.30 3.52
C PRO A 81 -4.75 -1.53 4.23
N GLN A 82 -3.91 -2.43 3.69
CA GLN A 82 -2.58 -2.71 4.25
C GLN A 82 -1.65 -1.50 4.07
N LEU A 83 -1.69 -0.85 2.92
CA LEU A 83 -0.94 0.40 2.71
C LEU A 83 -1.38 1.48 3.70
N LYS A 84 -2.69 1.63 3.96
CA LYS A 84 -3.20 2.60 4.95
C LYS A 84 -2.78 2.24 6.39
N GLN A 85 -2.64 0.96 6.71
CA GLN A 85 -2.28 0.49 8.05
C GLN A 85 -0.78 0.62 8.34
N TYR A 86 0.07 0.29 7.38
CA TYR A 86 1.52 0.18 7.58
C TYR A 86 2.31 1.40 7.09
N CYS A 87 1.64 2.43 6.57
CA CYS A 87 2.28 3.68 6.18
C CYS A 87 1.92 4.79 7.17
N PHE A 88 2.90 5.65 7.44
CA PHE A 88 2.75 6.86 8.23
C PHE A 88 3.54 7.98 7.54
N TRP A 89 3.18 9.21 7.86
CA TRP A 89 3.81 10.40 7.33
C TRP A 89 5.10 10.70 8.07
N VAL A 90 6.10 11.13 7.29
CA VAL A 90 7.24 11.88 7.81
C VAL A 90 6.92 13.35 7.58
N ILE A 91 6.72 14.10 8.67
CA ILE A 91 6.30 15.50 8.60
C ILE A 91 7.42 16.36 8.00
N GLY A 92 7.09 17.06 6.92
CA GLY A 92 7.89 18.14 6.34
C GLY A 92 7.27 19.50 6.64
N ASN A 93 6.65 20.12 5.63
CA ASN A 93 5.96 21.41 5.75
C ASN A 93 4.50 21.31 6.21
N GLY A 94 3.99 20.10 6.47
CA GLY A 94 2.63 19.83 6.97
C GLY A 94 1.48 20.01 5.97
N THR A 95 1.68 20.64 4.80
CA THR A 95 0.55 21.07 3.94
C THR A 95 -0.31 19.95 3.35
N GLY A 96 0.19 18.72 3.34
CA GLY A 96 -0.47 17.55 2.76
C GLY A 96 -0.92 16.50 3.76
N VAL A 97 -0.78 16.77 5.06
CA VAL A 97 -1.15 15.86 6.15
C VAL A 97 -2.45 16.33 6.75
N GLU A 98 -3.29 15.41 7.23
CA GLU A 98 -4.39 15.75 8.12
C GLU A 98 -3.97 15.50 9.58
N ALA A 99 -3.69 16.57 10.33
CA ALA A 99 -3.14 16.51 11.69
C ALA A 99 -3.82 15.47 12.61
N TRP A 100 -5.12 15.24 12.47
CA TRP A 100 -5.88 14.33 13.34
C TRP A 100 -6.10 12.93 12.75
N HIS A 101 -6.31 12.83 11.44
CA HIS A 101 -6.78 11.61 10.79
C HIS A 101 -5.67 10.82 10.09
N ASP A 102 -4.52 11.45 9.86
CA ASP A 102 -3.34 10.78 9.33
C ASP A 102 -2.42 10.29 10.45
N ALA A 103 -1.78 9.14 10.20
CA ALA A 103 -0.75 8.63 11.10
C ALA A 103 0.56 9.33 10.79
N TRP A 104 1.09 10.11 11.74
CA TRP A 104 2.37 10.80 11.60
C TRP A 104 3.27 10.73 12.85
N ILE A 105 2.76 10.15 13.95
CA ILE A 105 3.53 9.90 15.18
C ILE A 105 4.17 8.51 15.14
N ASP A 106 3.36 7.49 14.85
CA ASP A 106 3.81 6.10 14.70
C ASP A 106 2.89 5.36 13.71
N VAL A 107 3.32 4.18 13.27
CA VAL A 107 2.58 3.32 12.34
C VAL A 107 1.20 3.01 12.90
N GLY A 108 0.16 3.42 12.16
CA GLY A 108 -1.23 3.17 12.54
C GLY A 108 -1.75 4.02 13.70
N LEU A 109 -0.94 4.92 14.25
CA LEU A 109 -1.34 5.78 15.37
C LEU A 109 -1.82 7.14 14.87
N ARG A 110 -3.11 7.41 15.03
CA ARG A 110 -3.74 8.70 14.71
C ARG A 110 -4.10 9.45 15.97
N VAL A 111 -4.01 10.77 15.94
CA VAL A 111 -4.37 11.60 17.09
C VAL A 111 -5.88 11.52 17.37
N ALA A 112 -6.71 11.40 16.33
CA ALA A 112 -8.16 11.21 16.48
C ALA A 112 -8.54 9.91 17.21
N ASP A 113 -7.66 8.91 17.22
CA ASP A 113 -7.86 7.66 17.94
C ASP A 113 -7.36 7.74 19.40
N MET A 114 -6.68 8.84 19.77
CA MET A 114 -6.28 9.12 21.14
C MET A 114 -7.45 9.78 21.88
N ASP A 115 -7.62 9.47 23.17
CA ASP A 115 -8.65 10.08 24.03
C ASP A 115 -8.28 11.55 24.38
N ILE A 116 -8.21 12.39 23.35
CA ILE A 116 -7.79 13.80 23.42
C ILE A 116 -8.95 14.65 22.91
N ASN A 117 -9.34 15.64 23.69
CA ASN A 117 -10.35 16.61 23.26
C ASN A 117 -9.72 17.62 22.29
N ILE A 118 -10.10 17.55 21.00
CA ILE A 118 -9.63 18.48 19.96
C ILE A 118 -10.54 19.71 19.96
N PRO A 119 -10.00 20.92 20.24
CA PRO A 119 -10.78 22.16 20.19
C PRO A 119 -11.45 22.37 18.82
N GLU A 120 -12.67 22.91 18.78
CA GLU A 120 -13.44 23.10 17.54
C GLU A 120 -12.68 23.90 16.47
N ASN A 121 -11.92 24.91 16.89
CA ASN A 121 -11.12 25.75 16.00
C ASN A 121 -9.96 24.99 15.33
N LEU A 122 -9.60 23.81 15.84
CA LEU A 122 -8.53 22.97 15.33
C LEU A 122 -9.03 21.75 14.57
N LEU A 123 -10.34 21.44 14.55
CA LEU A 123 -10.88 20.22 13.90
C LEU A 123 -10.49 20.06 12.42
N HIS A 124 -10.25 21.17 11.72
CA HIS A 124 -9.89 21.17 10.30
C HIS A 124 -8.40 21.46 10.05
N ALA A 125 -7.56 21.36 11.09
CA ALA A 125 -6.12 21.53 10.96
C ALA A 125 -5.54 20.49 9.99
N ARG A 126 -4.67 20.98 9.10
CA ARG A 126 -3.84 20.19 8.20
C ARG A 126 -2.42 20.19 8.74
#